data_AF-A0A7N5JEZ9-F1
#
_entry.id   AF-A0A7N5JEZ9-F1
#
_cell.length_a   1.000
_cell.length_b   1.000
_cell.length_c   1.000
_cell.angle_alpha   90.00
_cell.angle_beta   90.00
_cell.angle_gamma   90.00
#
_symmetry.space_group_name_H-M   'P 1'
#
loop_
_entity.id
_entity.type
_entity.pdbx_description
1 polymer ?
#
loop_
_entity_poly.entity_id
_entity_poly.type
_entity_poly.pdbx_seq_one_letter_code
_entity_poly.pdbx_strand_id
1 'polypeptide(L)' 'QITSFHKNKKKLNLGSSIKDPQGIYQCQGSSNISKPLQVYYRTSDKQTLLSNDQLYQPLRDRENDQYGHLQGKRLRKN' A
#
# COMPACT_ATOMS: atom_id res chain seq x y z
N GLN A 1 -15.47 -6.49 -26.02
CA GLN A 1 -16.67 -5.69 -26.36
C GLN A 1 -16.67 -4.46 -25.46
N ILE A 2 -16.33 -3.27 -25.98
CA ILE A 2 -16.36 -2.03 -25.17
C ILE A 2 -17.64 -1.29 -25.52
N THR A 3 -18.63 -1.43 -24.65
CA THR A 3 -19.93 -0.75 -24.71
C THR A 3 -19.86 0.58 -23.96
N SER A 4 -19.93 1.70 -24.67
CA SER A 4 -20.59 2.94 -24.21
C SER A 4 -20.28 4.11 -25.18
N PHE A 5 -20.89 4.10 -26.36
CA PHE A 5 -21.05 5.32 -27.16
C PHE A 5 -22.22 6.13 -26.58
N HIS A 6 -21.99 6.82 -25.46
CA HIS A 6 -22.96 7.80 -24.94
C HIS A 6 -22.68 9.16 -25.58
N LYS A 7 -23.56 9.57 -26.50
CA LYS A 7 -23.48 10.76 -27.38
C LYS A 7 -23.25 12.12 -26.69
N ASN A 8 -23.16 12.23 -25.36
CA ASN A 8 -23.06 13.51 -24.64
C ASN A 8 -22.11 13.52 -23.43
N LYS A 9 -21.15 12.59 -23.31
CA LYS A 9 -20.19 12.63 -22.19
C LYS A 9 -18.96 13.47 -22.56
N LYS A 10 -18.95 14.74 -22.13
CA LYS A 10 -17.77 15.65 -22.23
C LYS A 10 -16.57 15.20 -21.38
N LYS A 11 -16.74 14.18 -20.54
CA LYS A 11 -15.73 13.66 -19.62
C LYS A 11 -15.62 12.15 -19.76
N LEU A 12 -14.39 11.65 -19.81
CA LEU A 12 -14.05 10.23 -19.73
C LEU A 12 -13.58 9.92 -18.30
N ASN A 13 -14.20 8.94 -17.65
CA ASN A 13 -13.75 8.46 -16.34
C ASN A 13 -12.76 7.31 -16.55
N LEU A 14 -11.52 7.49 -16.07
CA LEU A 14 -10.44 6.50 -16.19
C LEU A 14 -10.42 5.47 -15.05
N GLY A 15 -11.37 5.55 -14.11
CA GLY A 15 -11.46 4.70 -12.94
C GLY A 15 -10.72 5.29 -11.73
N SER A 16 -10.48 4.42 -10.74
CA SER A 16 -9.79 4.80 -9.50
C SER A 16 -8.30 5.04 -9.75
N SER A 17 -7.74 6.09 -9.16
CA SER A 17 -6.31 6.41 -9.28
C SER A 17 -5.41 5.29 -8.77
N ILE A 18 -5.85 4.51 -7.78
CA ILE A 18 -5.09 3.38 -7.21
C ILE A 18 -4.86 2.23 -8.19
N LYS A 19 -5.57 2.23 -9.33
CA LYS A 19 -5.35 1.26 -10.40
C LYS A 19 -4.27 1.71 -11.38
N ASP A 20 -3.59 2.82 -11.06
CA ASP A 20 -2.53 3.42 -11.87
C ASP A 20 -2.91 3.55 -13.36
N PRO A 21 -3.97 4.32 -13.68
CA PRO A 21 -4.40 4.47 -15.07
C PRO A 21 -3.28 5.07 -15.93
N GLN A 22 -2.94 4.38 -17.02
CA GLN A 22 -1.89 4.78 -17.95
C GLN A 22 -2.40 4.62 -19.39
N GLY A 23 -1.96 5.51 -20.29
CA GLY A 23 -2.28 5.42 -21.72
C GLY A 23 -2.33 6.77 -22.43
N ILE A 24 -2.51 6.75 -23.75
CA ILE A 24 -2.65 7.95 -24.57
C ILE A 24 -4.11 8.09 -24.98
N TYR A 25 -4.71 9.25 -24.73
CA TYR A 25 -6.12 9.54 -24.97
C TYR A 25 -6.27 10.72 -25.92
N GLN A 26 -7.32 10.69 -26.73
CA GLN A 26 -7.69 11.79 -27.60
C GLN A 26 -9.20 11.95 -27.64
N CYS A 27 -9.67 13.19 -27.70
CA CYS A 27 -11.07 13.51 -27.84
C CYS A 27 -11.39 13.72 -29.33
N GLN A 28 -12.49 13.12 -29.79
CA GLN A 28 -13.04 13.40 -31.11
C GLN A 28 -14.23 14.35 -30.96
N GLY A 29 -14.06 15.59 -31.41
CA GLY A 29 -15.14 16.57 -31.51
C GLY A 29 -15.95 16.39 -32.79
N SER A 30 -16.89 17.31 -33.03
CA SER A 30 -17.75 17.29 -34.23
C SER A 30 -16.97 17.42 -35.55
N SER A 31 -15.83 18.09 -35.52
CA SER A 31 -15.10 18.48 -36.73
C SER A 31 -13.59 18.28 -36.63
N ASN A 32 -13.06 17.97 -35.44
CA ASN A 32 -11.62 17.87 -35.20
C ASN A 32 -11.30 16.82 -34.13
N ILE A 33 -10.12 16.23 -34.22
CA ILE A 33 -9.52 15.39 -33.18
C ILE A 33 -8.56 16.26 -32.36
N SER A 34 -8.57 16.10 -31.03
CA SER A 34 -7.66 16.83 -30.15
C SER A 34 -6.23 16.32 -30.27
N LYS A 35 -5.27 17.13 -29.81
CA LYS A 35 -3.91 16.62 -29.54
C LYS A 35 -3.98 15.44 -28.54
N PRO A 36 -3.09 14.44 -28.66
CA PRO A 36 -3.03 13.31 -27.74
C PRO A 36 -2.62 13.78 -26.33
N LEU A 37 -3.25 13.18 -25.32
CA LEU A 37 -2.93 13.35 -23.90
C LEU A 37 -2.33 12.06 -23.37
N GLN A 38 -1.07 12.10 -22.96
CA GLN A 38 -0.44 10.99 -22.24
C GLN A 38 -0.81 11.06 -20.76
N VAL A 39 -1.54 10.06 -20.29
CA VAL A 39 -1.87 9.87 -18.89
C VAL A 39 -0.88 8.88 -18.30
N TYR A 40 -0.22 9.31 -17.22
CA TYR A 40 0.67 8.48 -16.43
C TYR A 40 0.37 8.71 -14.95
N TYR A 41 -0.43 7.82 -14.35
CA TYR A 41 -0.66 7.82 -12.91
C TYR A 41 0.25 6.79 -12.24
N ARG A 42 0.84 7.21 -11.13
CA ARG A 42 1.52 6.36 -10.16
C ARG A 42 1.01 6.74 -8.79
N THR A 43 0.27 5.84 -8.17
CA THR A 43 -0.02 5.93 -6.76
C THR A 43 1.06 5.16 -6.00
N SER A 44 1.58 5.74 -4.92
CA SER A 44 2.38 4.96 -3.99
C SER A 44 1.49 3.88 -3.39
N ASP A 45 2.05 2.68 -3.16
CA ASP A 45 1.37 1.64 -2.40
C ASP A 45 0.79 2.28 -1.15
N LYS A 46 -0.53 2.15 -0.95
CA LYS A 46 -1.07 2.45 0.38
C LYS A 46 -0.25 1.61 1.32
N GLN A 47 0.37 2.22 2.35
CA GLN A 47 0.90 1.45 3.46
C GLN A 47 -0.21 0.49 3.87
N THR A 48 -0.05 -0.80 3.55
CA THR A 48 -0.84 -1.84 4.18
C THR A 48 -0.45 -1.72 5.64
N LEU A 49 -1.29 -1.05 6.43
CA LEU A 49 -1.14 -1.03 7.87
C LEU A 49 -1.30 -2.48 8.32
N LEU A 50 -0.19 -3.19 8.40
CA LEU A 50 -0.13 -4.52 8.98
C LEU A 50 -0.62 -4.37 10.42
N SER A 51 -1.56 -5.21 10.83
CA SER A 51 -2.02 -5.21 12.22
C SER A 51 -0.83 -5.47 13.15
N ASN A 52 -0.80 -4.87 14.33
CA ASN A 52 0.30 -5.07 15.30
C ASN A 52 0.56 -6.56 15.61
N ASP A 53 -0.48 -7.38 15.54
CA ASP A 53 -0.40 -8.84 15.75
C ASP A 53 0.42 -9.57 14.68
N GLN A 54 0.70 -8.92 13.54
CA GLN A 54 1.54 -9.45 12.46
C GLN A 54 3.00 -8.98 12.55
N LEU A 55 3.30 -8.01 13.41
CA LEU A 55 4.63 -7.38 13.53
C LEU A 55 5.54 -8.08 14.54
N TYR A 56 4.97 -8.77 15.53
CA TYR A 56 5.74 -9.41 16.59
C TYR A 56 5.63 -10.93 16.53
N GLN A 57 6.79 -11.58 16.55
CA GLN A 57 6.84 -12.99 16.94
C GLN A 57 6.32 -13.10 18.38
N PRO A 58 5.38 -14.00 18.70
CA PRO A 58 4.98 -14.25 20.07
C PRO A 58 6.22 -14.55 20.89
N LEU A 59 6.39 -13.84 22.01
CA LEU A 59 7.42 -14.17 22.98
C LEU A 59 7.12 -15.60 23.44
N ARG A 60 7.97 -16.54 23.04
CA ARG A 60 7.88 -17.92 23.55
C ARG A 60 8.07 -17.89 25.05
N ASP A 61 7.46 -18.82 25.74
CA ASP A 61 7.72 -19.05 27.16
C ASP A 61 9.23 -19.21 27.34
N ARG A 62 9.85 -18.24 28.02
CA ARG A 62 11.27 -18.31 28.37
C ARG A 62 11.35 -19.24 29.58
N GLU A 63 11.94 -20.41 29.41
CA GLU A 63 12.31 -21.27 30.53
C GLU A 63 13.18 -20.45 31.51
N ASN A 64 12.72 -20.34 32.76
CA ASN A 64 13.34 -19.53 33.81
C ASN A 64 14.77 -20.01 34.14
N ASP A 65 15.10 -21.22 33.68
CA ASP A 65 16.37 -21.91 33.88
C ASP A 65 17.53 -21.31 33.06
N GLN A 66 17.24 -20.42 32.10
CA GLN A 66 18.27 -19.70 31.33
C GLN A 66 18.78 -18.42 32.00
N TYR A 67 18.14 -17.95 33.07
CA TYR A 67 18.65 -16.81 33.83
C TYR A 67 19.62 -17.33 34.91
N GLY A 68 20.91 -17.05 34.73
CA GLY A 68 21.94 -17.38 35.71
C GLY A 68 21.59 -16.79 37.07
N HIS A 69 21.31 -17.67 38.04
CA HIS A 69 20.94 -17.29 39.39
C HIS A 69 22.12 -16.58 40.07
N LEU A 70 22.10 -15.25 40.12
CA LEU A 70 23.11 -14.47 40.83
C LEU A 70 22.92 -14.68 42.34
N GLN A 71 23.62 -15.68 42.90
CA GLN A 71 23.67 -15.89 44.35
C GLN A 71 24.20 -14.62 45.03
N GLY A 72 23.37 -14.10 45.95
CA GLY A 72 23.67 -12.90 46.74
C GLY A 72 25.01 -13.01 47.47
N LYS A 73 25.67 -11.85 47.62
CA LYS A 73 27.04 -11.75 48.15
C LYS A 73 27.14 -12.39 49.54
N ARG A 74 28.11 -13.30 49.72
CA ARG A 74 28.47 -13.85 51.04
C ARG A 74 28.92 -12.71 51.95
N LEU A 75 28.23 -12.50 53.07
CA LEU A 75 28.72 -11.66 54.15
C LEU A 75 30.01 -12.28 54.69
N ARG A 76 31.14 -11.55 54.61
CA ARG A 76 32.39 -11.96 55.24
C ARG A 76 32.22 -11.75 56.75
N LYS A 77 32.22 -12.84 57.52
CA LYS A 77 32.14 -12.79 58.98
C LYS A 77 33.52 -12.39 59.52
N ASN A 78 33.53 -11.42 60.42
CA ASN A 78 34.73 -10.88 61.08
C ASN A 78 35.31 -11.89 62.08
#